data_AF-A0A6L6UA32-F1
#
_entry.id   AF-A0A6L6UA32-F1
#
_cell.length_a   1.000
_cell.length_b   1.000
_cell.length_c   1.000
_cell.angle_alpha   90.00
_cell.angle_beta   90.00
_cell.angle_gamma   90.00
#
_symmetry.space_group_name_H-M   'P 1'
#
loop_
_entity.id
_entity.type
_entity.pdbx_description
1 polymer ?
#
loop_
_entity_poly.entity_id
_entity_poly.type
_entity_poly.pdbx_seq_one_letter_code
_entity_poly.pdbx_strand_id
1 'polypeptide(L)'
;MFKKSLAILSLLLILSSCWKDKSPEDLIRLKDKFKSQVSDFESKKEVANKKVSQGLESLGALKLALEDAKNEDKEFAKVYGDWEKVNKRVENLNKEYEDLKTKASNLFTAMETQTNSLSDEKSRNTLLKAINKAKTKYNVTLSNTSEAIGKLRLLHKDAVDVVKALEVAAALNSFDSINGQMKSIEDRVDGIMQELNVAVVESKKLYEKKITELGND
;
A
#
# COMPACT_ATOMS: atom_id res chain seq x y z
N MET A 1 6.91 69.72 -8.57
CA MET A 1 7.80 68.54 -8.65
C MET A 1 7.17 67.24 -8.10
N PHE A 2 5.92 67.22 -7.63
CA PHE A 2 5.32 66.04 -6.98
C PHE A 2 4.67 64.99 -7.90
N LYS A 3 4.53 65.24 -9.21
CA LYS A 3 3.86 64.30 -10.13
C LYS A 3 4.76 63.18 -10.67
N LYS A 4 6.09 63.31 -10.56
CA LYS A 4 7.04 62.29 -11.05
C LYS A 4 7.36 61.21 -9.99
N SER A 5 7.19 61.51 -8.69
CA SER A 5 7.43 60.53 -7.61
C SER A 5 6.32 59.49 -7.43
N LEU A 6 5.10 59.76 -7.91
CA LEU A 6 3.97 58.83 -7.77
C LEU A 6 4.06 57.65 -8.77
N ALA A 7 4.72 57.85 -9.91
CA ALA A 7 4.89 56.81 -10.92
C ALA A 7 5.91 55.74 -10.51
N ILE A 8 6.92 56.11 -9.69
CA ILE A 8 7.97 55.19 -9.24
C ILE A 8 7.46 54.27 -8.12
N LEU A 9 6.55 54.76 -7.27
CA LEU A 9 5.96 53.96 -6.18
C LEU A 9 4.99 52.87 -6.70
N SER A 10 4.35 53.11 -7.85
CA SER A 10 3.44 52.13 -8.48
C SER A 10 4.18 51.00 -9.20
N LEU A 11 5.42 51.23 -9.63
CA LEU A 11 6.25 50.20 -10.29
C LEU A 11 6.87 49.21 -9.30
N LEU A 12 7.08 49.61 -8.04
CA LEU A 12 7.62 48.76 -6.97
C LEU A 12 6.60 47.75 -6.40
N LEU A 13 5.30 48.05 -6.49
CA LEU A 13 4.23 47.16 -6.00
C LEU A 13 3.93 45.97 -6.94
N ILE A 14 4.35 46.03 -8.21
CA ILE A 14 4.14 44.95 -9.19
C ILE A 14 5.26 43.89 -9.09
N LEU A 15 6.38 44.20 -8.45
CA LEU A 15 7.49 43.25 -8.27
C LEU A 15 7.33 42.35 -7.04
N SER A 16 6.47 42.73 -6.07
CA SER A 16 6.16 41.91 -4.89
C SER A 16 5.11 40.81 -5.13
N SER A 17 4.39 40.84 -6.25
CA SER A 17 3.36 39.84 -6.56
C SER A 17 3.91 38.57 -7.23
N CYS A 18 5.16 38.56 -7.71
CA CYS A 18 5.75 37.37 -8.34
C CYS A 18 6.12 36.25 -7.34
N TRP A 19 6.04 36.50 -6.03
CA TRP A 19 6.51 35.56 -5.00
C TRP A 19 5.35 34.90 -4.23
N LYS A 20 4.11 35.32 -4.49
CA LYS A 20 2.92 34.86 -3.75
C LYS A 20 2.31 33.56 -4.31
N ASP A 21 2.61 33.22 -5.56
CA ASP A 21 2.06 32.03 -6.25
C ASP A 21 3.03 30.82 -6.32
N LYS A 22 4.19 30.87 -5.65
CA LYS A 22 5.17 29.76 -5.65
C LYS A 22 5.58 29.38 -4.23
N SER A 23 4.62 29.23 -3.32
CA SER A 23 4.94 28.87 -1.95
C SER A 23 5.52 27.45 -1.87
N PRO A 24 6.61 27.23 -1.12
CA PRO A 24 7.11 25.91 -0.71
C PRO A 24 6.09 25.03 0.05
N GLU A 25 4.92 25.59 0.41
CA GLU A 25 3.82 24.94 1.13
C GLU A 25 3.29 23.66 0.45
N ASP A 26 3.42 23.52 -0.87
CA ASP A 26 2.92 22.33 -1.56
C ASP A 26 3.72 21.07 -1.21
N LEU A 27 5.03 21.18 -1.06
CA LEU A 27 5.86 19.99 -0.85
C LEU A 27 5.69 19.41 0.55
N ILE A 28 5.61 20.28 1.57
CA ILE A 28 5.37 19.85 2.96
C ILE A 28 3.98 19.21 3.05
N ARG A 29 2.96 19.86 2.50
CA ARG A 29 1.59 19.33 2.47
C ARG A 29 1.49 17.99 1.75
N LEU A 30 2.18 17.82 0.63
CA LEU A 30 2.20 16.55 -0.11
C LEU A 30 2.95 15.46 0.67
N LYS A 31 4.03 15.81 1.35
CA LYS A 31 4.76 14.91 2.25
C LYS A 31 3.87 14.42 3.39
N ASP A 32 3.10 15.32 4.01
CA ASP A 32 2.16 14.97 5.08
C ASP A 32 1.01 14.08 4.59
N LYS A 33 0.45 14.40 3.41
CA LYS A 33 -0.57 13.54 2.77
C LYS A 33 -0.03 12.15 2.46
N PHE A 34 1.20 12.06 1.94
CA PHE A 34 1.87 10.78 1.69
C PHE A 34 2.09 10.00 2.99
N LYS A 35 2.58 10.66 4.04
CA LYS A 35 2.76 10.07 5.37
C LYS A 35 1.45 9.50 5.93
N SER A 36 0.35 10.27 5.86
CA SER A 36 -0.97 9.79 6.28
C SER A 36 -1.38 8.55 5.51
N GLN A 37 -1.20 8.55 4.18
CA GLN A 37 -1.56 7.42 3.34
C GLN A 37 -0.73 6.17 3.66
N VAL A 38 0.54 6.31 4.05
CA VAL A 38 1.37 5.19 4.51
C VAL A 38 0.80 4.58 5.79
N SER A 39 0.35 5.40 6.73
CA SER A 39 -0.30 4.93 7.96
C SER A 39 -1.63 4.23 7.68
N ASP A 40 -2.44 4.75 6.75
CA ASP A 40 -3.70 4.12 6.35
C ASP A 40 -3.45 2.76 5.69
N PHE A 41 -2.48 2.69 4.76
CA PHE A 41 -2.07 1.44 4.13
C PHE A 41 -1.56 0.41 5.16
N GLU A 42 -0.69 0.83 6.08
CA GLU A 42 -0.18 -0.02 7.17
C GLU A 42 -1.34 -0.57 8.03
N SER A 43 -2.29 0.29 8.42
CA SER A 43 -3.46 -0.12 9.18
C SER A 43 -4.32 -1.15 8.43
N LYS A 44 -4.62 -0.91 7.15
CA LYS A 44 -5.41 -1.88 6.36
C LYS A 44 -4.65 -3.18 6.12
N LYS A 45 -3.33 -3.13 5.94
CA LYS A 45 -2.47 -4.32 5.86
C LYS A 45 -2.60 -5.16 7.12
N GLU A 46 -2.49 -4.57 8.30
CA GLU A 46 -2.64 -5.30 9.58
C GLU A 46 -4.04 -5.91 9.74
N VAL A 47 -5.09 -5.18 9.36
CA VAL A 47 -6.46 -5.70 9.40
C VAL A 47 -6.65 -6.86 8.41
N ALA A 48 -6.11 -6.75 7.20
CA ALA A 48 -6.15 -7.82 6.21
C ALA A 48 -5.41 -9.06 6.71
N ASN A 49 -4.21 -8.89 7.27
CA ASN A 49 -3.44 -9.96 7.88
C ASN A 49 -4.24 -10.71 8.95
N LYS A 50 -4.78 -9.97 9.93
CA LYS A 50 -5.62 -10.56 10.98
C LYS A 50 -6.81 -11.33 10.42
N LYS A 51 -7.44 -10.87 9.33
CA LYS A 51 -8.57 -11.58 8.71
C LYS A 51 -8.15 -12.82 7.96
N VAL A 52 -6.98 -12.81 7.30
CA VAL A 52 -6.43 -14.01 6.67
C VAL A 52 -6.15 -15.07 7.72
N SER A 53 -5.48 -14.72 8.84
CA SER A 53 -5.23 -15.67 9.94
C SER A 53 -6.52 -16.25 10.51
N GLN A 54 -7.55 -15.41 10.74
CA GLN A 54 -8.87 -15.89 11.19
C GLN A 54 -9.54 -16.81 10.16
N GLY A 55 -9.40 -16.52 8.87
CA GLY A 55 -9.88 -17.38 7.80
C GLY A 55 -9.22 -18.76 7.81
N LEU A 56 -7.90 -18.83 8.02
CA LEU A 56 -7.16 -20.08 8.16
C LEU A 56 -7.59 -20.88 9.40
N GLU A 57 -7.68 -20.22 10.56
CA GLU A 57 -8.19 -20.85 11.79
C GLU A 57 -9.59 -21.44 11.57
N SER A 58 -10.46 -20.71 10.85
CA SER A 58 -11.81 -21.18 10.53
C SER A 58 -11.81 -22.40 9.60
N LEU A 59 -10.91 -22.46 8.61
CA LEU A 59 -10.74 -23.64 7.75
C LEU A 59 -10.25 -24.85 8.56
N GLY A 60 -9.26 -24.66 9.43
CA GLY A 60 -8.79 -25.69 10.34
C GLY A 60 -9.90 -26.26 11.20
N ALA A 61 -10.72 -25.38 11.78
CA ALA A 61 -11.87 -25.77 12.60
C ALA A 61 -12.95 -26.52 11.80
N LEU A 62 -13.26 -26.08 10.58
CA LEU A 62 -14.20 -26.78 9.70
C LEU A 62 -13.74 -28.20 9.42
N LYS A 63 -12.46 -28.38 9.05
CA LYS A 63 -11.91 -29.71 8.79
C LYS A 63 -12.12 -30.66 9.99
N LEU A 64 -11.77 -30.22 11.20
CA LEU A 64 -11.97 -31.01 12.42
C LEU A 64 -13.44 -31.33 12.68
N ALA A 65 -14.34 -30.37 12.44
CA ALA A 65 -15.78 -30.56 12.63
C ALA A 65 -16.37 -31.59 11.65
N LEU A 66 -15.84 -31.64 10.42
CA LEU A 66 -16.21 -32.64 9.42
C LEU A 66 -15.70 -34.05 9.79
N GLU A 67 -14.48 -34.16 10.31
CA GLU A 67 -13.93 -35.43 10.83
C GLU A 67 -14.76 -35.97 12.02
N ASP A 68 -15.28 -35.07 12.85
CA ASP A 68 -16.13 -35.38 14.00
C ASP A 68 -17.64 -35.54 13.67
N ALA A 69 -18.05 -35.31 12.41
CA ALA A 69 -19.44 -35.29 11.94
C ALA A 69 -20.37 -34.37 12.76
N LYS A 70 -19.92 -33.14 13.09
CA LYS A 70 -20.68 -32.19 13.93
C LYS A 70 -20.99 -30.87 13.22
N ASN A 71 -22.29 -30.52 13.18
CA ASN A 71 -22.80 -29.20 12.79
C ASN A 71 -22.24 -28.64 11.46
N GLU A 72 -22.08 -29.51 10.45
CA GLU A 72 -21.37 -29.23 9.19
C GLU A 72 -21.86 -27.95 8.49
N ASP A 73 -23.18 -27.82 8.29
CA ASP A 73 -23.79 -26.65 7.64
C ASP A 73 -23.42 -25.32 8.32
N LYS A 74 -23.40 -25.31 9.66
CA LYS A 74 -23.08 -24.13 10.44
C LYS A 74 -21.61 -23.75 10.29
N GLU A 75 -20.72 -24.74 10.28
CA GLU A 75 -19.28 -24.52 10.11
C GLU A 75 -18.95 -24.08 8.68
N PHE A 76 -19.59 -24.64 7.65
CA PHE A 76 -19.46 -24.14 6.28
C PHE A 76 -19.90 -22.68 6.17
N ALA A 77 -21.08 -22.33 6.68
CA ALA A 77 -21.59 -20.96 6.64
C ALA A 77 -20.64 -19.97 7.35
N LYS A 78 -20.05 -20.38 8.48
CA LYS A 78 -19.06 -19.59 9.21
C LYS A 78 -17.81 -19.35 8.38
N VAL A 79 -17.23 -20.40 7.79
CA VAL A 79 -16.02 -20.31 6.97
C VAL A 79 -16.26 -19.45 5.72
N TYR A 80 -17.36 -19.65 4.99
CA TYR A 80 -17.72 -18.79 3.86
C TYR A 80 -17.80 -17.31 4.27
N GLY A 81 -18.45 -17.02 5.40
CA GLY A 81 -18.56 -15.65 5.91
C GLY A 81 -17.21 -15.03 6.31
N ASP A 82 -16.27 -15.82 6.81
CA ASP A 82 -14.92 -15.35 7.14
C ASP A 82 -14.08 -15.08 5.88
N TRP A 83 -14.16 -15.94 4.86
CA TRP A 83 -13.48 -15.70 3.58
C TRP A 83 -14.09 -14.56 2.77
N GLU A 84 -15.39 -14.32 2.87
CA GLU A 84 -16.01 -13.11 2.33
C GLU A 84 -15.44 -11.84 2.98
N LYS A 85 -15.22 -11.86 4.31
CA LYS A 85 -14.56 -10.74 5.01
C LYS A 85 -13.12 -10.58 4.55
N VAL A 86 -12.37 -11.67 4.33
CA VAL A 86 -11.00 -11.62 3.76
C VAL A 86 -11.03 -10.89 2.43
N ASN A 87 -11.89 -11.29 1.50
CA ASN A 87 -12.02 -10.64 0.19
C ASN A 87 -12.26 -9.13 0.30
N LYS A 88 -13.23 -8.74 1.15
CA LYS A 88 -13.53 -7.32 1.41
C LYS A 88 -12.31 -6.56 1.96
N ARG A 89 -11.46 -7.18 2.77
CA ARG A 89 -10.24 -6.53 3.29
C ARG A 89 -9.13 -6.45 2.24
N VAL A 90 -8.95 -7.47 1.41
CA VAL A 90 -8.00 -7.45 0.28
C VAL A 90 -8.37 -6.34 -0.71
N GLU A 91 -9.65 -6.18 -1.06
CA GLU A 91 -10.09 -5.12 -1.95
C GLU A 91 -9.90 -3.71 -1.36
N ASN A 92 -10.12 -3.55 -0.05
CA ASN A 92 -9.82 -2.28 0.61
C ASN A 92 -8.31 -2.00 0.64
N LEU A 93 -7.47 -3.02 0.89
CA LEU A 93 -6.02 -2.88 0.83
C LEU A 93 -5.55 -2.47 -0.57
N ASN A 94 -6.17 -3.01 -1.63
CA ASN A 94 -5.88 -2.61 -3.01
C ASN A 94 -6.25 -1.14 -3.28
N LYS A 95 -7.33 -0.63 -2.68
CA LYS A 95 -7.67 0.79 -2.79
C LYS A 95 -6.61 1.68 -2.14
N GLU A 96 -6.21 1.36 -0.90
CA GLU A 96 -5.15 2.11 -0.22
C GLU A 96 -3.81 2.05 -0.96
N TYR A 97 -3.53 0.94 -1.63
CA TYR A 97 -2.35 0.81 -2.49
C TYR A 97 -2.39 1.77 -3.69
N GLU A 98 -3.52 1.87 -4.39
CA GLU A 98 -3.65 2.82 -5.51
C GLU A 98 -3.57 4.27 -5.05
N ASP A 99 -4.13 4.57 -3.88
CA ASP A 99 -3.98 5.88 -3.24
C ASP A 99 -2.53 6.15 -2.87
N LEU A 100 -1.83 5.19 -2.26
CA LEU A 100 -0.41 5.27 -1.91
C LEU A 100 0.45 5.58 -3.14
N LYS A 101 0.25 4.84 -4.23
CA LYS A 101 0.90 5.06 -5.54
C LYS A 101 0.64 6.47 -6.06
N THR A 102 -0.60 6.93 -5.98
CA THR A 102 -0.99 8.28 -6.43
C THR A 102 -0.32 9.36 -5.59
N LYS A 103 -0.34 9.25 -4.26
CA LYS A 103 0.30 10.23 -3.36
C LYS A 103 1.81 10.26 -3.55
N ALA A 104 2.44 9.10 -3.72
CA ALA A 104 3.88 9.02 -4.00
C ALA A 104 4.23 9.72 -5.31
N SER A 105 3.48 9.45 -6.39
CA SER A 105 3.69 10.11 -7.69
C SER A 105 3.60 11.63 -7.55
N ASN A 106 2.57 12.14 -6.87
CA ASN A 106 2.41 13.57 -6.64
C ASN A 106 3.57 14.17 -5.86
N LEU A 107 4.06 13.47 -4.83
CA LEU A 107 5.23 13.90 -4.05
C LEU A 107 6.49 13.97 -4.92
N PHE A 108 6.78 12.93 -5.71
CA PHE A 108 7.93 12.93 -6.62
C PHE A 108 7.84 14.05 -7.66
N THR A 109 6.68 14.25 -8.29
CA THR A 109 6.48 15.34 -9.25
C THR A 109 6.70 16.71 -8.61
N ALA A 110 6.24 16.93 -7.38
CA ALA A 110 6.46 18.19 -6.67
C ALA A 110 7.95 18.41 -6.33
N MET A 111 8.66 17.36 -5.91
CA MET A 111 10.11 17.43 -5.67
C MET A 111 10.90 17.75 -6.93
N GLU A 112 10.57 17.11 -8.06
CA GLU A 112 11.16 17.38 -9.36
C GLU A 112 10.91 18.83 -9.79
N THR A 113 9.66 19.28 -9.69
CA THR A 113 9.24 20.65 -10.04
C THR A 113 10.01 21.70 -9.24
N GLN A 114 10.05 21.54 -7.92
CA GLN A 114 10.77 22.47 -7.04
C GLN A 114 12.27 22.45 -7.35
N THR A 115 12.86 21.27 -7.59
CA THR A 115 14.28 21.14 -7.90
C THR A 115 14.64 21.78 -9.24
N ASN A 116 13.80 21.63 -10.26
CA ASN A 116 14.00 22.26 -11.56
C ASN A 116 13.93 23.80 -11.52
N SER A 117 13.27 24.37 -10.51
CA SER A 117 13.23 25.83 -10.31
C SER A 117 14.54 26.42 -9.76
N LEU A 118 15.48 25.59 -9.32
CA LEU A 118 16.76 26.04 -8.75
C LEU A 118 17.67 26.64 -9.83
N SER A 119 18.17 27.84 -9.58
CA SER A 119 19.13 28.51 -10.46
C SER A 119 20.52 27.87 -10.42
N ASP A 120 20.97 27.41 -9.25
CA ASP A 120 22.26 26.72 -9.09
C ASP A 120 22.23 25.33 -9.76
N GLU A 121 23.01 25.19 -10.83
CA GLU A 121 23.03 23.99 -11.66
C GLU A 121 23.56 22.77 -10.90
N LYS A 122 24.59 22.96 -10.07
CA LYS A 122 25.19 21.87 -9.31
C LYS A 122 24.17 21.28 -8.34
N SER A 123 23.51 22.12 -7.55
CA SER A 123 22.47 21.70 -6.59
C SER A 123 21.29 21.07 -7.30
N ARG A 124 20.81 21.66 -8.40
CA ARG A 124 19.74 21.09 -9.23
C ARG A 124 20.08 19.68 -9.70
N ASN A 125 21.25 19.48 -10.30
CA ASN A 125 21.67 18.18 -10.82
C ASN A 125 21.85 17.14 -9.70
N THR A 126 22.44 17.54 -8.55
CA THR A 126 22.60 16.65 -7.39
C THR A 126 21.25 16.19 -6.84
N LEU A 127 20.30 17.10 -6.65
CA LEU A 127 18.98 16.78 -6.11
C LEU A 127 18.14 15.95 -7.08
N LEU A 128 18.13 16.29 -8.37
CA LEU A 128 17.43 15.48 -9.39
C LEU A 128 17.95 14.05 -9.44
N LYS A 129 19.27 13.85 -9.34
CA LYS A 129 19.85 12.51 -9.30
C LYS A 129 19.35 11.71 -8.09
N ALA A 130 19.28 12.33 -6.92
CA ALA A 130 18.78 11.69 -5.71
C ALA A 130 17.28 11.37 -5.79
N ILE A 131 16.47 12.31 -6.30
CA ILE A 131 15.03 12.13 -6.51
C ILE A 131 14.76 10.99 -7.49
N ASN A 132 15.45 10.96 -8.63
CA ASN A 132 15.29 9.90 -9.63
C ASN A 132 15.67 8.52 -9.07
N LYS A 133 16.75 8.44 -8.29
CA LYS A 133 17.14 7.18 -7.63
C LYS A 133 16.06 6.71 -6.64
N ALA A 134 15.56 7.61 -5.79
CA ALA A 134 14.51 7.30 -4.84
C ALA A 134 13.21 6.88 -5.54
N LYS A 135 12.81 7.57 -6.61
CA LYS A 135 11.63 7.26 -7.44
C LYS A 135 11.73 5.88 -8.07
N THR A 136 12.87 5.55 -8.69
CA THR A 136 13.10 4.23 -9.28
C THR A 136 13.00 3.11 -8.24
N LYS A 137 13.69 3.26 -7.08
CA LYS A 137 13.62 2.29 -5.99
C LYS A 137 12.18 2.12 -5.48
N TYR A 138 11.47 3.22 -5.28
CA TYR A 138 10.10 3.18 -4.79
C TYR A 138 9.10 2.59 -5.80
N ASN A 139 9.30 2.79 -7.10
CA ASN A 139 8.49 2.14 -8.12
C ASN A 139 8.63 0.61 -8.10
N VAL A 140 9.83 0.09 -7.80
CA VAL A 140 10.02 -1.35 -7.57
C VAL A 140 9.23 -1.81 -6.34
N THR A 141 9.29 -1.05 -5.23
CA THR A 141 8.46 -1.32 -4.05
C THR A 141 6.97 -1.38 -4.39
N LEU A 142 6.46 -0.41 -5.15
CA LEU A 142 5.06 -0.38 -5.57
C LEU A 142 4.69 -1.58 -6.46
N SER A 143 5.59 -2.02 -7.35
CA SER A 143 5.38 -3.21 -8.18
C SER A 143 5.26 -4.46 -7.31
N ASN A 144 6.22 -4.69 -6.42
CA ASN A 144 6.22 -5.84 -5.51
C ASN A 144 4.99 -5.84 -4.59
N THR A 145 4.54 -4.66 -4.16
CA THR A 145 3.32 -4.52 -3.35
C THR A 145 2.08 -4.95 -4.14
N SER A 146 1.97 -4.53 -5.40
CA SER A 146 0.87 -4.97 -6.28
C SER A 146 0.86 -6.48 -6.45
N GLU A 147 2.04 -7.09 -6.65
CA GLU A 147 2.17 -8.54 -6.76
C GLU A 147 1.74 -9.25 -5.48
N ALA A 148 2.16 -8.75 -4.31
CA ALA A 148 1.76 -9.31 -3.02
C ALA A 148 0.24 -9.23 -2.78
N ILE A 149 -0.40 -8.13 -3.15
CA ILE A 149 -1.87 -8.01 -3.14
C ILE A 149 -2.51 -9.01 -4.11
N GLY A 150 -1.92 -9.21 -5.30
CA GLY A 150 -2.32 -10.25 -6.23
C GLY A 150 -2.25 -11.66 -5.63
N LYS A 151 -1.17 -11.97 -4.91
CA LYS A 151 -1.00 -13.23 -4.18
C LYS A 151 -2.08 -13.40 -3.09
N LEU A 152 -2.48 -12.35 -2.38
CA LEU A 152 -3.62 -12.40 -1.43
C LEU A 152 -4.94 -12.75 -2.11
N ARG A 153 -5.21 -12.18 -3.29
CA ARG A 153 -6.43 -12.49 -4.06
C ARG A 153 -6.45 -13.96 -4.50
N LEU A 154 -5.31 -14.49 -4.95
CA LEU A 154 -5.18 -15.90 -5.29
C LEU A 154 -5.37 -16.78 -4.07
N LEU A 155 -4.76 -16.42 -2.93
CA LEU A 155 -4.90 -17.15 -1.68
C LEU A 155 -6.37 -17.25 -1.24
N HIS A 156 -7.13 -16.14 -1.33
CA HIS A 156 -8.57 -16.16 -1.08
C HIS A 156 -9.31 -17.12 -2.03
N LYS A 157 -8.99 -17.11 -3.33
CA LYS A 157 -9.61 -18.02 -4.29
C LYS A 157 -9.33 -19.48 -3.94
N ASP A 158 -8.07 -19.79 -3.68
CA ASP A 158 -7.64 -21.16 -3.33
C ASP A 158 -8.35 -21.64 -2.07
N ALA A 159 -8.47 -20.77 -1.05
CA ALA A 159 -9.19 -21.08 0.17
C ALA A 159 -10.67 -21.37 -0.07
N VAL A 160 -11.36 -20.55 -0.86
CA VAL A 160 -12.77 -20.79 -1.21
C VAL A 160 -12.94 -22.10 -1.98
N ASP A 161 -12.00 -22.44 -2.85
CA ASP A 161 -12.05 -23.70 -3.58
C ASP A 161 -11.80 -24.92 -2.67
N VAL A 162 -10.96 -24.78 -1.63
CA VAL A 162 -10.82 -25.78 -0.56
C VAL A 162 -12.11 -25.97 0.22
N VAL A 163 -12.83 -24.89 0.56
CA VAL A 163 -14.14 -25.00 1.25
C VAL A 163 -15.13 -25.81 0.42
N LYS A 164 -15.23 -25.53 -0.89
CA LYS A 164 -16.11 -26.29 -1.79
C LYS A 164 -15.69 -27.75 -1.90
N ALA A 165 -14.39 -28.03 -1.95
CA ALA A 165 -13.90 -29.41 -1.95
C ALA A 165 -14.28 -30.14 -0.66
N LEU A 166 -14.17 -29.47 0.50
CA LEU A 166 -14.59 -30.02 1.80
C LEU A 166 -16.09 -30.33 1.83
N GLU A 167 -16.91 -29.47 1.23
CA GLU A 167 -18.36 -29.67 1.11
C GLU A 167 -18.71 -30.92 0.28
N VAL A 168 -18.03 -31.11 -0.85
CA VAL A 168 -18.20 -32.33 -1.67
C VAL A 168 -17.67 -33.57 -0.93
N ALA A 169 -16.51 -33.47 -0.28
CA ALA A 169 -15.93 -34.57 0.49
C ALA A 169 -16.82 -35.00 1.65
N ALA A 170 -17.46 -34.06 2.35
CA ALA A 170 -18.45 -34.34 3.38
C ALA A 170 -19.65 -35.10 2.82
N ALA A 171 -20.20 -34.66 1.70
CA ALA A 171 -21.32 -35.34 1.04
C ALA A 171 -20.97 -36.76 0.54
N LEU A 172 -19.71 -36.98 0.17
CA LEU A 172 -19.20 -38.29 -0.28
C LEU A 172 -18.62 -39.16 0.84
N ASN A 173 -18.55 -38.63 2.08
CA ASN A 173 -17.84 -39.23 3.21
C ASN A 173 -16.39 -39.64 2.87
N SER A 174 -15.65 -38.77 2.16
CA SER A 174 -14.30 -39.04 1.63
C SER A 174 -13.36 -37.86 1.83
N PHE A 175 -12.71 -37.81 3.00
CA PHE A 175 -11.93 -36.64 3.46
C PHE A 175 -10.42 -36.69 3.12
N ASP A 176 -9.91 -37.83 2.65
CA ASP A 176 -8.45 -38.06 2.50
C ASP A 176 -7.76 -37.17 1.46
N SER A 177 -8.51 -36.53 0.56
CA SER A 177 -7.95 -35.77 -0.58
C SER A 177 -7.61 -34.29 -0.31
N ILE A 178 -7.96 -33.73 0.85
CA ILE A 178 -7.99 -32.26 1.04
C ILE A 178 -6.83 -31.72 1.91
N ASN A 179 -6.14 -32.58 2.67
CA ASN A 179 -5.12 -32.17 3.64
C ASN A 179 -3.93 -31.41 3.04
N GLY A 180 -3.54 -31.69 1.80
CA GLY A 180 -2.41 -31.02 1.16
C GLY A 180 -2.69 -29.57 0.78
N GLN A 181 -3.95 -29.22 0.48
CA GLN A 181 -4.30 -27.89 -0.03
C GLN A 181 -4.34 -26.85 1.08
N MET A 182 -4.85 -27.19 2.27
CA MET A 182 -4.88 -26.25 3.42
C MET A 182 -3.48 -25.82 3.85
N LYS A 183 -2.55 -26.77 3.97
CA LYS A 183 -1.16 -26.49 4.36
C LYS A 183 -0.47 -25.56 3.35
N SER A 184 -0.72 -25.75 2.06
CA SER A 184 -0.16 -24.87 1.02
C SER A 184 -0.66 -23.42 1.14
N ILE A 185 -1.89 -23.20 1.60
CA ILE A 185 -2.45 -21.85 1.83
C ILE A 185 -1.77 -21.22 3.04
N GLU A 186 -1.63 -21.96 4.15
CA GLU A 186 -0.97 -21.50 5.38
C GLU A 186 0.48 -21.08 5.11
N ASP A 187 1.25 -21.93 4.44
CA ASP A 187 2.68 -21.71 4.14
C ASP A 187 2.93 -20.44 3.30
N ARG A 188 1.93 -19.98 2.53
CA ARG A 188 2.02 -18.79 1.68
C ARG A 188 1.71 -17.49 2.40
N VAL A 189 0.97 -17.52 3.52
CA VAL A 189 0.50 -16.28 4.19
C VAL A 189 1.68 -15.45 4.68
N ASP A 190 2.61 -16.06 5.42
CA ASP A 190 3.71 -15.33 6.05
C ASP A 190 4.59 -14.61 5.02
N GLY A 191 4.90 -15.28 3.91
CA GLY A 191 5.67 -14.69 2.81
C GLY A 191 4.97 -13.46 2.21
N ILE A 192 3.66 -13.56 1.95
CA ILE A 192 2.88 -12.44 1.41
C ILE A 192 2.85 -11.27 2.40
N MET A 193 2.71 -11.53 3.70
CA MET A 193 2.67 -10.48 4.72
C MET A 193 4.03 -9.79 4.89
N GLN A 194 5.13 -10.54 4.78
CA GLN A 194 6.48 -9.98 4.77
C GLN A 194 6.68 -9.05 3.56
N GLU A 195 6.27 -9.47 2.36
CA GLU A 195 6.33 -8.65 1.14
C GLU A 195 5.55 -7.33 1.29
N LEU A 196 4.34 -7.37 1.86
CA LEU A 196 3.54 -6.16 2.13
C LEU A 196 4.17 -5.27 3.20
N ASN A 197 4.91 -5.84 4.16
CA ASN A 197 5.58 -5.06 5.20
C ASN A 197 6.77 -4.25 4.65
N VAL A 198 7.46 -4.78 3.64
CA VAL A 198 8.52 -4.05 2.93
C VAL A 198 7.97 -2.75 2.34
N ALA A 199 6.74 -2.78 1.80
CA ALA A 199 6.08 -1.59 1.26
C ALA A 199 5.95 -0.47 2.29
N VAL A 200 5.51 -0.82 3.50
CA VAL A 200 5.41 0.13 4.62
C VAL A 200 6.78 0.70 4.93
N VAL A 201 7.77 -0.16 5.20
CA VAL A 201 9.13 0.26 5.60
C VAL A 201 9.77 1.19 4.56
N GLU A 202 9.74 0.82 3.28
CA GLU A 202 10.30 1.65 2.21
C GLU A 202 9.53 2.96 2.02
N SER A 203 8.21 2.97 2.24
CA SER A 203 7.42 4.21 2.21
C SER A 203 7.77 5.14 3.36
N LYS A 204 8.01 4.60 4.57
CA LYS A 204 8.43 5.40 5.74
C LYS A 204 9.76 6.11 5.48
N LYS A 205 10.70 5.42 4.84
CA LYS A 205 12.02 6.00 4.47
C LYS A 205 11.88 7.28 3.64
N LEU A 206 10.90 7.38 2.73
CA LEU A 206 10.72 8.57 1.88
C LEU A 206 10.38 9.85 2.65
N TYR A 207 9.81 9.75 3.86
CA TYR A 207 9.49 10.93 4.67
C TYR A 207 10.30 11.03 5.98
N GLU A 208 10.91 9.94 6.45
CA GLU A 208 11.73 9.91 7.67
C GLU A 208 13.22 10.18 7.41
N LYS A 209 13.78 9.70 6.29
CA LYS A 209 15.21 9.90 5.96
C LYS A 209 15.42 11.13 5.08
N LYS A 210 16.62 11.71 5.11
CA LYS A 210 17.00 12.71 4.11
C LYS A 210 17.07 12.00 2.74
N ILE A 211 16.60 12.64 1.68
CA ILE A 211 16.64 12.07 0.32
C ILE A 211 18.06 11.67 -0.11
N THR A 212 19.08 12.35 0.41
CA THR A 212 20.50 12.01 0.21
C THR A 212 20.92 10.68 0.84
N GLU A 213 20.21 10.22 1.87
CA GLU A 213 20.47 8.95 2.57
C GLU A 213 19.72 7.77 1.92
N LEU A 214 18.70 8.04 1.10
CA LEU A 214 17.99 7.02 0.31
C LEU A 214 18.86 6.41 -0.81
N GLY A 215 20.03 7.01 -1.05
CA GLY A 215 20.97 6.60 -2.09
C GLY A 215 22.14 5.74 -1.62
N ASN A 216 22.29 5.47 -0.32
CA ASN A 216 23.47 4.77 0.23
C ASN A 216 23.20 3.33 0.69
N ASP A 217 21.97 2.81 0.50
CA ASP A 217 21.59 1.42 0.76
C ASP A 217 21.37 0.65 -0.55
#